data_AF-A0A6A6DV97-F1
#
_entry.id   AF-A0A6A6DV97-F1
#
_cell.length_a   1.000
_cell.length_b   1.000
_cell.length_c   1.000
_cell.angle_alpha   90.00
_cell.angle_beta   90.00
_cell.angle_gamma   90.00
#
_symmetry.space_group_name_H-M   'P 1'
#
loop_
_entity.id
_entity.type
_entity.pdbx_description
1 polymer ?
#
loop_
_entity_poly.entity_id
_entity_poly.type
_entity_poly.pdbx_seq_one_letter_code
_entity_poly.pdbx_strand_id
1 'polypeptide(L)'
;MSRLDDSNAKRKALRQFYYNSKSYPRHKDRIEWFQQKYNHKIVQYTVSDSLSSHYHHLDDEPVPSTNAFRQRQANWPILESILFSWQQQIEYRGGLVSGELLAEKAKEI
;
A
#
# COMPACT_ATOMS: atom_id res chain seq x y z
N MET A 1 -0.76 2.36 -12.73
CA MET A 1 -1.63 2.82 -11.62
C MET A 1 -2.71 1.80 -11.35
N SER A 2 -2.63 1.09 -10.23
CA SER A 2 -3.64 0.11 -9.85
C SER A 2 -4.88 0.83 -9.30
N ARG A 3 -6.06 0.51 -9.84
CA ARG A 3 -7.38 1.09 -9.49
C ARG A 3 -7.71 1.10 -7.97
N LEU A 4 -7.03 0.27 -7.18
CA LEU A 4 -7.17 0.19 -5.73
C LEU A 4 -6.48 1.34 -4.98
N ASP A 5 -5.37 1.86 -5.51
CA ASP A 5 -4.57 2.89 -4.86
C ASP A 5 -5.29 4.25 -4.83
N ASP A 6 -5.89 4.61 -5.97
CA ASP A 6 -6.76 5.78 -6.11
C ASP A 6 -7.99 5.71 -5.15
N SER A 7 -8.47 4.50 -4.87
CA SER A 7 -9.60 4.29 -3.96
C SER A 7 -9.24 4.56 -2.50
N ASN A 8 -8.08 4.09 -2.03
CA ASN A 8 -7.64 4.29 -0.65
C ASN A 8 -7.22 5.75 -0.38
N ALA A 9 -6.59 6.41 -1.35
CA ALA A 9 -6.28 7.84 -1.25
C ALA A 9 -7.56 8.69 -1.09
N LYS A 10 -8.60 8.39 -1.86
CA LYS A 10 -9.92 9.04 -1.75
C LYS A 10 -10.59 8.79 -0.39
N ARG A 11 -10.52 7.56 0.13
CA ARG A 11 -11.02 7.22 1.47
C ARG A 11 -10.29 7.97 2.57
N LYS A 12 -8.95 8.01 2.51
CA LYS A 12 -8.12 8.75 3.46
C LYS A 12 -8.51 10.22 3.51
N ALA A 13 -8.67 10.85 2.35
CA ALA A 13 -9.09 12.25 2.28
C ALA A 13 -10.47 12.49 2.92
N LEU A 14 -11.43 11.57 2.72
CA LEU A 14 -12.75 11.65 3.35
C LEU A 14 -12.67 11.52 4.87
N ARG A 15 -11.84 10.60 5.38
CA ARG A 15 -11.59 10.43 6.82
C ARG A 15 -10.96 11.68 7.41
N GLN A 16 -9.91 12.22 6.79
CA GLN A 16 -9.27 13.47 7.20
C GLN A 16 -10.25 14.65 7.24
N PHE A 17 -11.10 14.81 6.21
CA PHE A 17 -12.13 15.83 6.21
C PHE A 17 -13.09 15.69 7.39
N TYR A 18 -13.54 14.47 7.67
CA TYR A 18 -14.47 14.19 8.75
C TYR A 18 -13.86 14.46 10.14
N TYR A 19 -12.63 14.00 10.40
CA TYR A 19 -11.97 14.19 11.69
C TYR A 19 -11.44 15.62 11.91
N ASN A 20 -11.11 16.35 10.84
CA ASN A 20 -10.65 17.75 10.93
C ASN A 20 -11.80 18.77 10.95
N SER A 21 -13.05 18.33 10.74
CA SER A 21 -14.22 19.21 10.77
C SER A 21 -14.55 19.63 12.20
N LYS A 22 -14.57 20.94 12.48
CA LYS A 22 -14.90 21.51 13.82
C LYS A 22 -16.27 21.08 14.35
N SER A 23 -17.22 20.81 13.46
CA SER A 23 -18.55 20.28 13.78
C SER A 23 -18.77 19.00 13.01
N TYR A 24 -19.43 18.02 13.62
CA TYR A 24 -19.74 16.74 13.00
C TYR A 24 -20.55 16.96 11.70
N PRO A 25 -19.96 16.73 10.51
CA PRO A 25 -20.63 17.02 9.26
C PRO A 25 -21.80 16.04 9.05
N ARG A 26 -22.94 16.55 8.57
CA ARG A 26 -24.08 15.68 8.27
C ARG A 26 -23.71 14.71 7.14
N HIS A 27 -24.49 13.64 6.98
CA HIS A 27 -24.26 12.68 5.91
C HIS A 27 -24.29 13.33 4.52
N LYS A 28 -25.19 14.30 4.31
CA LYS A 28 -25.29 15.06 3.06
C LYS A 28 -24.00 15.83 2.77
N ASP A 29 -23.47 16.53 3.77
CA ASP A 29 -22.27 17.35 3.63
C ASP A 29 -21.05 16.51 3.25
N ARG A 30 -20.93 15.29 3.80
CA ARG A 30 -19.87 14.33 3.44
C ARG A 30 -19.96 13.88 1.98
N ILE A 31 -21.17 13.60 1.48
CA ILE A 31 -21.40 13.19 0.09
C ILE A 31 -21.11 14.36 -0.86
N GLU A 32 -21.59 15.55 -0.51
CA GLU A 32 -21.41 16.77 -1.30
C GLU A 32 -19.93 17.15 -1.40
N TRP A 33 -19.21 17.16 -0.26
CA TRP A 33 -17.77 17.39 -0.24
C TRP A 33 -17.02 16.39 -1.11
N PHE A 34 -17.36 15.10 -1.04
CA PHE A 34 -16.69 14.07 -1.84
C PHE A 34 -16.96 14.26 -3.34
N GLN A 35 -18.20 14.59 -3.70
CA GLN A 35 -18.59 14.89 -5.08
C GLN A 35 -17.86 16.13 -5.61
N GLN A 36 -17.76 17.20 -4.83
CA GLN A 36 -17.04 18.41 -5.23
C GLN A 36 -15.55 18.14 -5.43
N LYS A 37 -14.93 17.33 -4.56
CA LYS A 37 -13.49 17.05 -4.62
C LYS A 37 -13.08 16.10 -5.73
N TYR A 38 -13.87 15.07 -6.01
CA TYR A 38 -13.50 13.98 -6.94
C TYR A 38 -14.40 13.88 -8.17
N ASN A 39 -15.34 14.81 -8.34
CA ASN A 39 -16.38 14.77 -9.37
C ASN A 39 -17.10 13.41 -9.43
N HIS A 40 -17.26 12.77 -8.28
CA HIS A 40 -17.80 11.42 -8.16
C HIS A 40 -18.78 11.36 -6.99
N LYS A 41 -20.01 10.93 -7.25
CA LYS A 41 -21.03 10.81 -6.21
C LYS A 41 -20.98 9.42 -5.57
N ILE A 42 -20.81 9.39 -4.25
CA ILE A 42 -20.87 8.16 -3.45
C ILE A 42 -22.20 8.02 -2.73
N VAL A 43 -22.58 6.79 -2.44
CA VAL A 43 -23.78 6.42 -1.69
C VAL A 43 -23.48 6.37 -0.19
N GLN A 44 -24.53 6.50 0.62
CA GLN A 44 -24.42 6.63 2.07
C GLN A 44 -23.66 5.45 2.71
N TYR A 45 -23.91 4.21 2.28
CA TYR A 45 -23.21 3.05 2.84
C TYR A 45 -21.70 3.13 2.58
N THR A 46 -21.27 3.66 1.43
CA THR A 46 -19.84 3.83 1.09
C THR A 46 -19.18 4.85 2.00
N VAL A 47 -19.88 5.93 2.36
CA VAL A 47 -19.40 6.92 3.34
C VAL A 47 -19.22 6.25 4.70
N SER A 48 -20.22 5.52 5.18
CA SER A 48 -20.15 4.83 6.48
C SER A 48 -19.06 3.76 6.51
N ASP A 49 -18.94 2.95 5.45
CA ASP A 49 -17.90 1.94 5.29
C ASP A 49 -16.50 2.57 5.33
N SER A 50 -16.30 3.66 4.58
CA SER A 50 -15.00 4.37 4.54
C SER A 50 -14.61 4.99 5.89
N LEU A 51 -15.59 5.36 6.72
CA LEU A 51 -15.38 5.90 8.07
C LEU A 51 -15.29 4.81 9.14
N SER A 52 -15.50 3.54 8.80
CA SER A 52 -15.42 2.42 9.76
C SER A 52 -13.99 2.16 10.24
N SER A 53 -13.85 1.34 11.29
CA SER A 53 -12.56 0.92 11.83
C SER A 53 -11.71 0.12 10.84
N HIS A 54 -12.34 -0.54 9.85
CA HIS A 54 -11.65 -1.30 8.82
C HIS A 54 -10.58 -0.47 8.09
N TYR A 55 -10.83 0.85 7.92
CA TYR A 55 -9.93 1.76 7.23
C TYR A 55 -9.13 2.69 8.15
N HIS A 56 -9.08 2.42 9.47
CA HIS A 56 -8.27 3.23 10.41
C HIS A 56 -6.79 3.27 10.04
N HIS A 57 -6.27 2.16 9.49
CA HIS A 57 -4.88 2.09 9.00
C HIS A 57 -4.54 3.19 7.96
N LEU A 58 -5.52 3.74 7.25
CA LEU A 58 -5.29 4.81 6.28
C LEU A 58 -4.97 6.17 6.94
N ASP A 59 -5.31 6.35 8.22
CA ASP A 59 -5.05 7.60 8.93
C ASP A 59 -3.56 7.71 9.32
N ASP A 60 -2.96 6.59 9.71
CA ASP A 60 -1.57 6.50 10.18
C ASP A 60 -0.55 6.31 9.06
N GLU A 61 -0.93 5.62 7.97
CA GLU A 61 0.03 5.34 6.89
C GLU A 61 0.35 6.59 6.06
N PRO A 62 1.62 6.94 5.81
CA PRO A 62 1.96 7.96 4.82
C PRO A 62 1.35 7.56 3.47
N VAL A 63 0.88 8.54 2.69
CA VAL A 63 0.35 8.27 1.34
C VAL A 63 1.42 7.45 0.60
N PRO A 64 1.13 6.23 0.13
CA PRO A 64 2.12 5.39 -0.50
C PRO A 64 2.74 6.21 -1.63
N SER A 65 4.06 6.39 -1.57
CA SER A 65 4.78 7.05 -2.66
C SER A 65 4.43 6.35 -3.97
N THR A 66 4.35 7.09 -5.08
CA THR A 66 4.04 6.52 -6.41
C THR A 66 4.98 5.38 -6.86
N ASN A 67 6.09 5.17 -6.13
CA ASN A 67 7.04 4.07 -6.30
C ASN A 67 6.99 3.01 -5.17
N ALA A 68 5.93 2.99 -4.35
CA ALA A 68 5.72 1.97 -3.33
C ALA A 68 5.33 0.66 -4.01
N PHE A 69 6.33 -0.13 -4.40
CA PHE A 69 6.11 -1.50 -4.80
C PHE A 69 5.53 -2.27 -3.61
N ARG A 70 4.44 -3.00 -3.84
CA ARG A 70 3.90 -3.92 -2.83
C ARG A 70 5.03 -4.88 -2.43
N GLN A 71 5.45 -4.84 -1.18
CA GLN A 71 6.31 -5.88 -0.62
C GLN A 71 5.49 -7.16 -0.65
N ARG A 72 5.73 -8.00 -1.66
CA ARG A 72 5.18 -9.35 -1.69
C ARG A 72 5.93 -10.14 -0.62
N GLN A 73 5.19 -10.88 0.19
CA GLN A 73 5.83 -11.91 1.00
C GLN A 73 6.54 -12.87 0.05
N ALA A 74 7.83 -13.07 0.31
CA ALA A 74 8.63 -14.10 -0.31
C ALA A 74 7.93 -15.44 -0.14
N ASN A 75 7.87 -16.26 -1.19
CA ASN A 75 7.34 -17.62 -1.06
C ASN A 75 8.25 -18.48 -0.17
N TRP A 76 9.55 -18.14 -0.13
CA TRP A 76 10.57 -18.87 0.62
C TRP A 76 11.50 -17.91 1.36
N PRO A 77 11.03 -17.24 2.43
CA PRO A 77 11.77 -16.15 3.08
C PRO A 77 13.13 -16.61 3.61
N ILE A 78 13.22 -17.83 4.12
CA ILE A 78 14.46 -18.41 4.64
C ILE A 78 15.44 -18.66 3.48
N LEU A 79 14.99 -19.32 2.42
CA LEU A 79 15.82 -19.63 1.25
C LEU A 79 16.34 -18.34 0.59
N GLU A 80 15.45 -17.35 0.38
CA GLU A 80 15.82 -16.04 -0.17
C GLU A 80 16.85 -15.32 0.71
N SER A 81 16.74 -15.41 2.04
CA SER A 81 17.72 -14.79 2.95
C SER A 81 19.12 -15.42 2.85
N ILE A 82 19.19 -16.75 2.67
CA ILE A 82 20.45 -17.48 2.51
C ILE A 82 21.08 -17.13 1.16
N LEU A 83 20.29 -17.19 0.08
CA LEU A 83 20.73 -16.85 -1.28
C LEU A 83 21.21 -15.41 -1.37
N PHE A 84 20.49 -14.47 -0.75
CA PHE A 84 20.86 -13.07 -0.71
C PHE A 84 22.19 -12.84 0.03
N SER A 85 22.38 -13.49 1.19
CA SER A 85 23.64 -13.41 1.94
C SER A 85 24.81 -13.98 1.14
N TRP A 86 24.59 -15.08 0.43
CA TRP A 86 25.58 -15.69 -0.45
C TRP A 86 25.91 -14.81 -1.67
N GLN A 87 24.89 -14.19 -2.29
CA GLN A 87 25.07 -13.24 -3.39
C GLN A 87 25.94 -12.06 -2.96
N GLN A 88 25.65 -11.45 -1.80
CA GLN A 88 26.44 -10.34 -1.27
C GLN A 88 27.92 -10.71 -1.06
N GLN A 89 28.21 -11.94 -0.61
CA GLN A 89 29.59 -12.40 -0.44
C GLN A 89 30.36 -12.48 -1.77
N ILE A 90 29.70 -12.82 -2.86
CA ILE A 90 30.30 -12.89 -4.20
C ILE A 90 30.49 -11.49 -4.78
N GLU A 91 29.47 -10.64 -4.66
CA GLU A 91 29.53 -9.24 -5.13
C GLU A 91 30.61 -8.45 -4.39
N TYR A 92 30.78 -8.67 -3.09
CA TYR A 92 31.87 -8.08 -2.31
C TYR A 92 33.27 -8.46 -2.83
N ARG A 93 33.39 -9.65 -3.44
CA ARG A 93 34.63 -10.13 -4.07
C ARG A 93 34.77 -9.66 -5.53
N GLY A 94 33.85 -8.82 -6.02
CA GLY A 94 33.80 -8.35 -7.39
C GLY A 94 33.24 -9.37 -8.39
N GLY A 95 32.61 -10.44 -7.90
CA GLY A 95 31.93 -11.42 -8.74
C GLY A 95 30.54 -10.96 -9.16
N LEU A 96 30.09 -11.41 -10.33
CA LEU A 96 28.73 -11.21 -10.81
C LEU A 96 27.95 -12.51 -10.62
N VAL A 97 26.78 -12.41 -9.98
CA VAL A 97 25.89 -13.54 -9.77
C VAL A 97 24.79 -13.51 -10.83
N SER A 98 24.77 -14.51 -11.71
CA SER A 98 23.71 -14.68 -12.69
C SER A 98 22.50 -15.40 -12.07
N GLY A 99 21.32 -15.24 -12.69
CA GLY A 99 20.11 -15.94 -12.25
C GLY A 99 20.24 -17.47 -12.31
N GLU A 100 21.02 -17.99 -13.26
CA GLU A 100 21.31 -19.43 -13.36
C GLU A 100 22.13 -19.92 -12.17
N LEU A 101 23.17 -19.18 -11.79
CA LEU A 101 24.01 -19.52 -10.64
C LEU A 101 23.22 -19.47 -9.32
N LEU A 102 22.31 -18.48 -9.18
CA LEU A 102 21.36 -18.42 -8.06
C LEU A 102 20.43 -19.64 -8.03
N ALA A 103 19.94 -20.09 -9.18
CA ALA A 103 19.07 -21.26 -9.28
C ALA A 103 19.80 -22.57 -8.98
N GLU A 104 21.06 -22.70 -9.41
CA GLU A 104 21.92 -23.82 -9.01
C GLU A 104 22.15 -23.81 -7.50
N LYS A 105 22.51 -22.65 -6.94
CA LYS A 105 22.72 -22.54 -5.50
C LYS A 105 21.46 -22.84 -4.69
N ALA A 106 20.29 -22.47 -5.20
CA ALA A 106 19.00 -22.76 -4.59
C ALA A 106 18.66 -24.26 -4.57
N LYS A 107 19.21 -25.07 -5.50
CA LYS A 107 19.02 -26.53 -5.52
C LYS A 107 19.96 -27.26 -4.55
N GLU A 108 21.09 -26.65 -4.19
CA GLU A 108 22.05 -27.22 -3.24
C GLU A 108 21.65 -27.03 -1.78
N ILE A 109 20.82 -26.03 -1.50
CA ILE A 109 20.29 -25.68 -0.17
C ILE A 109 19.04 -26.52 0.12
#